data_AF-A0A811TBL4-F1
#
_entry.id   AF-A0A811TBL4-F1
#
_cell.length_a   1.000
_cell.length_b   1.000
_cell.length_c   1.000
_cell.angle_alpha   90.00
_cell.angle_beta   90.00
_cell.angle_gamma   90.00
#
_symmetry.space_group_name_H-M   'P 1'
#
loop_
_entity.id
_entity.type
_entity.pdbx_description
1 polymer ?
#
loop_
_entity_poly.entity_id
_entity_poly.type
_entity_poly.pdbx_seq_one_letter_code
_entity_poly.pdbx_strand_id
1 'polypeptide(L)'
;MLDSVAKDDDLYIHAIKLTCSIEPQKEDLGRIIELVKKGKFNQNDLRAFAYGGTLKHLSPEDVITFCEDIIGLGTDGIFPALEVLFMYTFQDDEKFKLCRNEFQRILEIPGILCELEPTSTRDAHHFEESVNRLLNYEEMNNEFAINISKEIVRAFTQEKFMVGLISDLEPVIRILLSKYRDVTWHIFSDALLSDDRSSYVDTLFRPDNSAKYYSEGVLSELSEDFLIQWCNENIEKAPVILAELVPLFIKDDETHSFHPIAKSLIYTFGNRPDVQSAIDSNMWSFLSFGSRTPYYEKQIEAIEKLETDNNPKLSMWCAKMIKELNERIDYEKGREEERKIGIR
;
A
#
# COMPACT_ATOMS: atom_id res chain seq x y z
N MET A 1 -24.92 39.18 8.21
CA MET A 1 -25.88 38.13 7.78
C MET A 1 -25.49 36.78 8.39
N LEU A 2 -24.28 36.27 8.15
CA LEU A 2 -23.82 34.99 8.71
C LEU A 2 -23.87 34.93 10.25
N ASP A 3 -23.55 36.02 10.96
CA ASP A 3 -23.68 36.05 12.43
C ASP A 3 -25.11 35.87 12.92
N SER A 4 -26.09 36.39 12.19
CA SER A 4 -27.51 36.23 12.52
C SER A 4 -27.95 34.80 12.27
N VAL A 5 -27.54 34.21 11.14
CA VAL A 5 -27.83 32.81 10.80
C VAL A 5 -27.22 31.84 11.82
N ALA A 6 -25.98 32.05 12.23
CA ALA A 6 -25.28 31.16 13.16
C ALA A 6 -25.85 31.19 14.60
N LYS A 7 -26.52 32.28 14.98
CA LYS A 7 -27.14 32.44 16.31
C LYS A 7 -28.59 31.95 16.37
N ASP A 8 -29.19 31.70 15.21
CA ASP A 8 -30.57 31.28 15.09
C ASP A 8 -30.66 29.75 15.12
N ASP A 9 -31.52 29.23 16.01
CA ASP A 9 -31.62 27.79 16.27
C ASP A 9 -32.23 26.98 15.12
N ASP A 10 -32.92 27.63 14.17
CA ASP A 10 -33.49 26.98 12.99
C ASP A 10 -32.62 27.19 11.75
N LEU A 11 -31.93 28.32 11.65
CA LEU A 11 -31.16 28.67 10.45
C LEU A 11 -29.70 28.22 10.48
N TYR A 12 -29.14 27.86 11.65
CA TYR A 12 -27.72 27.49 11.75
C TYR A 12 -27.33 26.35 10.80
N ILE A 13 -28.27 25.44 10.47
CA ILE A 13 -28.05 24.30 9.56
C ILE A 13 -27.57 24.73 8.15
N HIS A 14 -27.80 25.98 7.76
CA HIS A 14 -27.37 26.53 6.48
C HIS A 14 -26.04 27.27 6.55
N ALA A 15 -25.45 27.43 7.74
CA ALA A 15 -24.26 28.24 7.95
C ALA A 15 -23.07 27.78 7.08
N ILE A 16 -22.77 26.47 7.04
CA ILE A 16 -21.69 25.93 6.21
C ILE A 16 -21.94 26.25 4.73
N LYS A 17 -23.12 25.88 4.21
CA LYS A 17 -23.47 26.10 2.79
C LYS A 17 -23.41 27.56 2.39
N LEU A 18 -23.93 28.46 3.23
CA LEU A 18 -23.91 29.90 2.97
C LEU A 18 -22.48 30.45 3.01
N THR A 19 -21.65 29.97 3.93
CA THR A 19 -20.23 30.34 4.00
C THR A 19 -19.47 29.87 2.77
N CYS A 20 -19.75 28.66 2.26
CA CYS A 20 -19.17 28.16 1.02
C CYS A 20 -19.67 28.88 -0.24
N SER A 21 -20.80 29.60 -0.16
CA SER A 21 -21.42 30.30 -1.29
C SER A 21 -20.92 31.74 -1.47
N ILE A 22 -20.01 32.19 -0.62
CA ILE A 22 -19.37 33.51 -0.68
C ILE A 22 -17.85 33.34 -0.75
N GLU A 23 -17.09 34.45 -0.74
CA GLU A 23 -15.65 34.45 -0.46
C GLU A 23 -15.43 34.62 1.05
N PRO A 24 -15.42 33.53 1.85
CA PRO A 24 -15.34 33.63 3.29
C PRO A 24 -14.03 34.27 3.74
N GLN A 25 -14.10 35.04 4.81
CA GLN A 25 -12.92 35.56 5.51
C GLN A 25 -12.56 34.65 6.69
N LYS A 26 -11.40 34.87 7.30
CA LYS A 26 -10.91 34.09 8.46
C LYS A 26 -11.96 34.02 9.58
N GLU A 27 -12.62 35.14 9.87
CA GLU A 27 -13.64 35.21 10.90
C GLU A 27 -14.87 34.36 10.58
N ASP A 28 -15.18 34.18 9.30
CA ASP A 28 -16.28 33.32 8.87
C ASP A 28 -15.97 31.85 9.12
N LEU A 29 -14.72 31.42 8.86
CA LEU A 29 -14.25 30.07 9.19
C LEU A 29 -14.27 29.82 10.70
N GLY A 30 -13.76 30.77 11.49
CA GLY A 30 -13.80 30.70 12.95
C GLY A 30 -15.22 30.58 13.51
N ARG A 31 -16.20 31.25 12.88
CA ARG A 31 -17.62 31.10 13.25
C ARG A 31 -18.12 29.67 13.06
N ILE A 32 -17.72 29.00 11.97
CA ILE A 32 -18.09 27.61 11.71
C ILE A 32 -17.44 26.67 12.73
N ILE A 33 -16.17 26.87 13.06
CA ILE A 33 -15.48 26.11 14.11
C ILE A 33 -16.22 26.21 15.45
N GLU A 34 -16.67 27.41 15.83
CA GLU A 34 -17.45 27.61 17.07
C GLU A 34 -18.82 26.91 17.05
N LEU A 35 -19.44 26.73 15.88
CA LEU A 35 -20.66 25.93 15.75
C LEU A 35 -20.39 24.44 15.94
N VAL A 36 -19.27 23.92 15.40
CA VAL A 36 -18.85 22.53 15.61
C VAL A 36 -18.54 22.27 17.09
N LYS A 37 -17.80 23.17 17.75
CA LYS A 37 -17.54 23.08 19.21
C LYS A 37 -18.81 23.04 20.06
N LYS A 38 -19.89 23.68 19.59
CA LYS A 38 -21.22 23.65 20.24
C LYS A 38 -22.05 22.41 19.90
N GLY A 39 -21.49 21.46 19.14
CA GLY A 39 -22.18 20.24 18.71
C GLY A 39 -23.29 20.48 17.67
N LYS A 40 -23.26 21.63 16.98
CA LYS A 40 -24.25 21.95 15.93
C LYS A 40 -23.91 21.28 14.59
N PHE A 41 -22.66 20.94 14.36
CA PHE A 41 -22.15 20.21 13.19
C PHE A 41 -21.13 19.16 13.63
N ASN A 42 -20.89 18.16 12.78
CA ASN A 42 -19.79 17.21 12.93
C ASN A 42 -18.55 17.73 12.17
N GLN A 43 -17.37 17.25 12.55
CA GLN A 43 -16.10 17.59 11.90
C GLN A 43 -16.11 17.23 10.40
N ASN A 44 -16.77 16.12 10.04
CA ASN A 44 -16.93 15.69 8.65
C ASN A 44 -17.75 16.66 7.79
N ASP A 45 -18.62 17.50 8.37
CA ASP A 45 -19.37 18.51 7.61
C ASP A 45 -18.43 19.59 7.04
N LEU A 46 -17.23 19.75 7.62
CA LEU A 46 -16.22 20.72 7.19
C LEU A 46 -15.53 20.33 5.87
N ARG A 47 -15.69 19.09 5.41
CA ARG A 47 -15.25 18.66 4.07
C ARG A 47 -15.89 19.49 2.95
N ALA A 48 -17.03 20.14 3.21
CA ALA A 48 -17.65 21.07 2.28
C ALA A 48 -16.69 22.18 1.81
N PHE A 49 -15.74 22.60 2.65
CA PHE A 49 -14.76 23.65 2.31
C PHE A 49 -13.66 23.20 1.36
N ALA A 50 -13.49 21.90 1.13
CA ALA A 50 -12.51 21.37 0.20
C ALA A 50 -12.94 21.57 -1.27
N TYR A 51 -14.22 21.82 -1.53
CA TYR A 51 -14.78 21.85 -2.88
C TYR A 51 -15.22 23.25 -3.31
N GLY A 52 -15.44 23.42 -4.62
CA GLY A 52 -15.96 24.67 -5.19
C GLY A 52 -14.97 25.83 -5.21
N GLY A 53 -13.71 25.62 -4.80
CA GLY A 53 -12.70 26.67 -4.75
C GLY A 53 -12.96 27.73 -3.68
N THR A 54 -13.80 27.43 -2.68
CA THR A 54 -14.23 28.35 -1.63
C THR A 54 -13.09 29.05 -0.89
N LEU A 55 -11.96 28.36 -0.70
CA LEU A 55 -10.82 28.91 0.05
C LEU A 55 -9.71 29.49 -0.86
N LYS A 56 -9.87 29.47 -2.19
CA LYS A 56 -8.77 29.74 -3.13
C LYS A 56 -8.15 31.13 -2.97
N HIS A 57 -8.94 32.12 -2.56
CA HIS A 57 -8.52 33.52 -2.34
C HIS A 57 -7.79 33.74 -1.01
N LEU A 58 -7.88 32.81 -0.06
CA LEU A 58 -7.23 32.94 1.25
C LEU A 58 -5.74 32.65 1.17
N SER A 59 -5.00 33.24 2.11
CA SER A 59 -3.58 32.98 2.30
C SER A 59 -3.34 31.54 2.77
N PRO A 60 -2.18 30.93 2.47
CA PRO A 60 -1.79 29.64 3.05
C PRO A 60 -1.86 29.64 4.57
N GLU A 61 -1.44 30.72 5.23
CA GLU A 61 -1.44 30.84 6.69
C GLU A 61 -2.86 30.75 7.29
N ASP A 62 -3.85 31.37 6.63
CA ASP A 62 -5.24 31.29 7.09
C ASP A 62 -5.85 29.90 6.90
N VAL A 63 -5.53 29.22 5.79
CA VAL A 63 -6.00 27.85 5.54
C VAL A 63 -5.32 26.85 6.48
N ILE A 64 -4.02 27.03 6.77
CA ILE A 64 -3.30 26.24 7.78
C ILE A 64 -3.96 26.42 9.15
N THR A 65 -4.19 27.66 9.59
CA THR A 65 -4.89 27.94 10.86
C THR A 65 -6.24 27.23 10.92
N PHE A 66 -7.00 27.25 9.82
CA PHE A 66 -8.28 26.56 9.74
C PHE A 66 -8.12 25.04 9.85
N CYS A 67 -7.14 24.43 9.19
CA CYS A 67 -6.84 22.99 9.31
C CYS A 67 -6.43 22.60 10.73
N GLU A 68 -5.60 23.42 11.40
CA GLU A 68 -5.23 23.26 12.80
C GLU A 68 -6.45 23.31 13.72
N ASP A 69 -7.35 24.28 13.51
CA ASP A 69 -8.61 24.40 14.24
C ASP A 69 -9.49 23.16 14.04
N ILE A 70 -9.58 22.63 12.81
CA ILE A 70 -10.33 21.40 12.51
C ILE A 70 -9.76 20.21 13.28
N ILE A 71 -8.44 20.02 13.25
CA ILE A 71 -7.76 18.93 13.97
C ILE A 71 -7.94 19.09 15.49
N GLY A 72 -7.94 20.33 15.99
CA GLY A 72 -8.21 20.65 17.39
C GLY A 72 -9.61 20.25 17.89
N LEU A 73 -10.53 19.88 16.99
CA LEU A 73 -11.86 19.37 17.34
C LEU A 73 -11.89 17.87 17.67
N GLY A 74 -10.78 17.15 17.47
CA GLY A 74 -10.65 15.71 17.74
C GLY A 74 -10.11 14.91 16.55
N THR A 75 -9.94 13.60 16.74
CA THR A 75 -9.39 12.68 15.71
C THR A 75 -10.21 12.67 14.42
N ASP A 76 -11.54 12.79 14.53
CA ASP A 76 -12.46 12.91 13.38
C ASP A 76 -12.20 14.14 12.50
N GLY A 77 -11.40 15.11 12.97
CA GLY A 77 -10.99 16.30 12.21
C GLY A 77 -9.77 16.07 11.31
N ILE A 78 -8.98 15.01 11.50
CA ILE A 78 -7.69 14.81 10.80
C ILE A 78 -7.91 14.72 9.28
N PHE A 79 -8.80 13.83 8.83
CA PHE A 79 -9.04 13.63 7.40
C PHE A 79 -9.81 14.78 6.73
N PRO A 80 -10.84 15.40 7.36
CA PRO A 80 -11.41 16.64 6.84
C PRO A 80 -10.38 17.75 6.64
N ALA A 81 -9.45 17.94 7.59
CA ALA A 81 -8.38 18.93 7.46
C ALA A 81 -7.41 18.57 6.32
N LEU A 82 -6.99 17.31 6.23
CA LEU A 82 -6.13 16.84 5.14
C LEU A 82 -6.79 17.05 3.76
N GLU A 83 -8.08 16.72 3.62
CA GLU A 83 -8.83 16.92 2.38
C GLU A 83 -8.95 18.40 2.02
N VAL A 84 -9.23 19.28 2.99
CA VAL A 84 -9.28 20.74 2.77
C VAL A 84 -7.92 21.25 2.28
N LEU A 85 -6.83 20.86 2.93
CA LEU A 85 -5.48 21.28 2.55
C LEU A 85 -5.06 20.72 1.19
N PHE A 86 -5.35 19.45 0.95
CA PHE A 86 -5.12 18.77 -0.32
C PHE A 86 -5.81 19.50 -1.47
N MET A 87 -7.11 19.75 -1.36
CA MET A 87 -7.87 20.41 -2.40
C MET A 87 -7.51 21.90 -2.57
N TYR A 88 -7.12 22.59 -1.49
CA TYR A 88 -6.66 23.98 -1.55
C TYR A 88 -5.36 24.13 -2.37
N THR A 89 -4.49 23.12 -2.32
CA THR A 89 -3.19 23.09 -3.03
C THR A 89 -3.22 22.28 -4.34
N PHE A 90 -4.40 21.81 -4.75
CA PHE A 90 -4.56 20.96 -5.92
C PHE A 90 -4.17 21.73 -7.20
N GLN A 91 -3.20 21.20 -7.95
CA GLN A 91 -2.61 21.83 -9.15
C GLN A 91 -1.97 23.21 -8.89
N ASP A 92 -1.56 23.51 -7.65
CA ASP A 92 -0.88 24.75 -7.27
C ASP A 92 0.37 24.43 -6.45
N ASP A 93 1.49 24.23 -7.15
CA ASP A 93 2.77 23.81 -6.55
C ASP A 93 3.38 24.86 -5.63
N GLU A 94 3.13 26.15 -5.89
CA GLU A 94 3.58 27.24 -5.01
C GLU A 94 2.84 27.20 -3.67
N LYS A 95 1.52 27.02 -3.69
CA LYS A 95 0.76 26.82 -2.44
C LYS A 95 1.16 25.54 -1.73
N PHE A 96 1.39 24.45 -2.45
CA PHE A 96 1.87 23.22 -1.84
C PHE A 96 3.21 23.44 -1.12
N LYS A 97 4.16 24.13 -1.76
CA LYS A 97 5.45 24.48 -1.15
C LYS A 97 5.30 25.28 0.14
N LEU A 98 4.37 26.23 0.19
CA LEU A 98 4.07 27.03 1.37
C LEU A 98 3.37 26.22 2.47
N CYS A 99 2.53 25.26 2.10
CA CYS A 99 1.80 24.39 3.03
C CYS A 99 2.53 23.09 3.41
N ARG A 100 3.72 22.81 2.85
CA ARG A 100 4.37 21.49 2.95
C ARG A 100 4.59 21.01 4.39
N ASN A 101 4.98 21.92 5.28
CA ASN A 101 5.25 21.60 6.68
C ASN A 101 3.96 21.19 7.40
N GLU A 102 2.83 21.75 6.98
CA GLU A 102 1.52 21.39 7.52
C GLU A 102 1.08 20.02 7.02
N PHE A 103 1.29 19.69 5.73
CA PHE A 103 1.08 18.33 5.24
C PHE A 103 1.91 17.32 6.04
N GLN A 104 3.20 17.59 6.22
CA GLN A 104 4.08 16.72 7.00
C GLN A 104 3.55 16.55 8.44
N ARG A 105 3.20 17.66 9.12
CA ARG A 105 2.66 17.63 10.49
C ARG A 105 1.39 16.77 10.59
N ILE A 106 0.48 16.88 9.63
CA ILE A 106 -0.77 16.09 9.61
C ILE A 106 -0.48 14.61 9.35
N LEU A 107 0.34 14.30 8.35
CA LEU A 107 0.65 12.91 7.95
C LEU A 107 1.49 12.17 8.99
N GLU A 108 2.21 12.89 9.85
CA GLU A 108 2.98 12.33 10.97
C GLU A 108 2.17 12.22 12.28
N ILE A 109 0.86 12.52 12.26
CA ILE A 109 0.00 12.27 13.43
C ILE A 109 0.02 10.76 13.74
N PRO A 110 0.46 10.34 14.94
CA PRO A 110 0.59 8.93 15.26
C PRO A 110 -0.75 8.19 15.17
N GLY A 111 -0.79 7.09 14.42
CA GLY A 111 -1.99 6.28 14.27
C GLY A 111 -2.94 6.76 13.17
N ILE A 112 -2.59 7.78 12.39
CA ILE A 112 -3.43 8.29 11.30
C ILE A 112 -3.94 7.19 10.36
N LEU A 113 -3.12 6.20 10.01
CA LEU A 113 -3.55 5.10 9.15
C LEU A 113 -4.49 4.13 9.87
N CYS A 114 -4.42 4.05 11.19
CA CYS A 114 -5.30 3.24 12.02
C CYS A 114 -6.71 3.86 12.17
N GLU A 115 -6.82 5.18 11.98
CA GLU A 115 -8.08 5.93 11.99
C GLU A 115 -8.84 5.84 10.65
N LEU A 116 -8.24 5.27 9.60
CA LEU A 116 -8.94 5.05 8.34
C LEU A 116 -10.07 4.04 8.53
N GLU A 117 -11.24 4.37 7.98
CA GLU A 117 -12.33 3.40 7.89
C GLU A 117 -12.21 2.54 6.63
N PRO A 118 -12.57 1.25 6.67
CA PRO A 118 -12.41 0.33 5.53
C PRO A 118 -13.06 0.79 4.22
N THR A 119 -14.07 1.65 4.30
CA THR A 119 -14.80 2.19 3.13
C THR A 119 -14.32 3.58 2.70
N SER A 120 -13.35 4.19 3.40
CA SER A 120 -12.90 5.56 3.12
C SER A 120 -11.80 5.61 2.06
N THR A 121 -12.14 5.19 0.83
CA THR A 121 -11.21 5.19 -0.31
C THR A 121 -10.65 6.59 -0.62
N ARG A 122 -11.43 7.64 -0.35
CA ARG A 122 -10.99 9.01 -0.58
C ARG A 122 -9.89 9.45 0.40
N ASP A 123 -10.03 9.10 1.67
CA ASP A 123 -9.05 9.48 2.69
C ASP A 123 -7.72 8.75 2.48
N ALA A 124 -7.78 7.46 2.11
CA ALA A 124 -6.61 6.69 1.72
C ALA A 124 -5.89 7.31 0.51
N HIS A 125 -6.63 7.69 -0.54
CA HIS A 125 -6.05 8.35 -1.72
C HIS A 125 -5.42 9.72 -1.39
N HIS A 126 -6.08 10.56 -0.58
CA HIS A 126 -5.50 11.85 -0.18
C HIS A 126 -4.24 11.66 0.68
N PHE A 127 -4.20 10.64 1.52
CA PHE A 127 -3.01 10.27 2.28
C PHE A 127 -1.88 9.84 1.33
N GLU A 128 -2.12 8.86 0.46
CA GLU A 128 -1.17 8.38 -0.55
C GLU A 128 -0.57 9.55 -1.34
N GLU A 129 -1.40 10.33 -2.01
CA GLU A 129 -0.95 11.37 -2.93
C GLU A 129 -0.14 12.44 -2.18
N SER A 130 -0.57 12.82 -0.97
CA SER A 130 0.16 13.79 -0.15
C SER A 130 1.52 13.26 0.31
N VAL A 131 1.60 12.00 0.74
CA VAL A 131 2.86 11.34 1.11
C VAL A 131 3.78 11.23 -0.10
N ASN A 132 3.27 10.79 -1.25
CA ASN A 132 4.04 10.67 -2.48
C ASN A 132 4.60 12.03 -2.92
N ARG A 133 3.80 13.10 -2.88
CA ARG A 133 4.27 14.45 -3.19
C ARG A 133 5.39 14.90 -2.25
N LEU A 134 5.27 14.62 -0.95
CA LEU A 134 6.30 14.97 0.03
C LEU A 134 7.58 14.14 -0.13
N LEU A 135 7.49 12.81 -0.29
CA LEU A 135 8.65 11.93 -0.51
C LEU A 135 9.38 12.22 -1.84
N ASN A 136 8.73 12.87 -2.80
CA ASN A 136 9.35 13.31 -4.04
C ASN A 136 9.87 14.74 -4.00
N TYR A 137 9.70 15.46 -2.88
CA TYR A 137 10.16 16.83 -2.73
C TYR A 137 11.67 16.87 -2.43
N GLU A 138 12.44 17.66 -3.19
CA GLU A 138 13.91 17.66 -3.13
C GLU A 138 14.49 17.96 -1.73
N GLU A 139 13.80 18.78 -0.95
CA GLU A 139 14.22 19.16 0.41
C GLU A 139 13.73 18.19 1.50
N MET A 140 13.04 17.10 1.14
CA MET A 140 12.45 16.19 2.11
C MET A 140 13.52 15.40 2.87
N ASN A 141 13.39 15.35 4.18
CA ASN A 141 14.35 14.68 5.04
C ASN A 141 14.05 13.17 5.19
N ASN A 142 15.05 12.42 5.63
CA ASN A 142 14.92 10.99 5.92
C ASN A 142 13.98 10.69 7.10
N GLU A 143 13.75 11.66 8.00
CA GLU A 143 12.91 11.49 9.18
C GLU A 143 11.45 11.27 8.80
N PHE A 144 10.94 12.02 7.81
CA PHE A 144 9.59 11.82 7.29
C PHE A 144 9.41 10.40 6.72
N ALA A 145 10.35 9.93 5.89
CA ALA A 145 10.32 8.57 5.35
C ALA A 145 10.31 7.50 6.46
N ILE A 146 11.13 7.68 7.51
CA ILE A 146 11.15 6.80 8.69
C ILE A 146 9.79 6.78 9.39
N ASN A 147 9.18 7.95 9.59
CA ASN A 147 7.89 8.08 10.28
C ASN A 147 6.77 7.42 9.49
N ILE A 148 6.71 7.64 8.17
CA ILE A 148 5.74 6.99 7.29
C ILE A 148 5.94 5.47 7.28
N SER A 149 7.17 4.96 7.18
CA SER A 149 7.43 3.51 7.27
C SER A 149 6.93 2.90 8.58
N LYS A 150 7.15 3.57 9.72
CA LYS A 150 6.65 3.12 11.03
C LYS A 150 5.13 3.13 11.09
N GLU A 151 4.49 4.14 10.52
CA GLU A 151 3.03 4.26 10.51
C GLU A 151 2.38 3.17 9.64
N ILE A 152 2.98 2.86 8.48
CA ILE A 152 2.56 1.72 7.63
C ILE A 152 2.68 0.41 8.41
N VAL A 153 3.84 0.13 9.02
CA VAL A 153 4.03 -1.09 9.83
C VAL A 153 3.04 -1.14 10.99
N ARG A 154 2.79 -0.01 11.67
CA ARG A 154 1.80 0.08 12.75
C ARG A 154 0.42 -0.34 12.27
N ALA A 155 -0.05 0.19 11.14
CA ALA A 155 -1.37 -0.14 10.59
C ALA A 155 -1.53 -1.63 10.24
N PHE A 156 -0.43 -2.29 9.84
CA PHE A 156 -0.42 -3.71 9.45
C PHE A 156 -0.04 -4.66 10.59
N THR A 157 0.14 -4.15 11.79
CA THR A 157 0.36 -4.92 13.03
C THR A 157 -0.80 -4.78 14.02
N GLN A 158 -1.89 -4.10 13.63
CA GLN A 158 -3.13 -4.03 14.43
C GLN A 158 -4.06 -5.21 14.12
N GLU A 159 -4.96 -5.52 15.06
CA GLU A 159 -6.02 -6.53 14.87
C GLU A 159 -6.99 -6.15 13.72
N LYS A 160 -7.24 -4.86 13.49
CA LYS A 160 -8.12 -4.35 12.42
C LYS A 160 -7.32 -4.19 11.12
N PHE A 161 -7.08 -5.30 10.44
CA PHE A 161 -6.42 -5.32 9.14
C PHE A 161 -7.33 -4.78 8.02
N MET A 162 -6.80 -3.88 7.18
CA MET A 162 -7.53 -3.28 6.06
C MET A 162 -6.88 -3.63 4.72
N VAL A 163 -7.36 -4.72 4.10
CA VAL A 163 -6.92 -5.17 2.75
C VAL A 163 -7.00 -4.04 1.71
N GLY A 164 -8.03 -3.19 1.79
CA GLY A 164 -8.26 -2.11 0.84
C GLY A 164 -7.16 -1.05 0.82
N LEU A 165 -6.38 -0.91 1.89
CA LEU A 165 -5.32 0.09 2.00
C LEU A 165 -4.04 -0.33 1.24
N ILE A 166 -3.89 -1.61 0.90
CA ILE A 166 -2.69 -2.13 0.22
C ILE A 166 -2.47 -1.40 -1.11
N SER A 167 -3.52 -1.20 -1.90
CA SER A 167 -3.40 -0.53 -3.21
C SER A 167 -2.98 0.93 -3.10
N ASP A 168 -3.42 1.64 -2.07
CA ASP A 168 -3.03 3.04 -1.84
C ASP A 168 -1.62 3.14 -1.24
N LEU A 169 -1.14 2.12 -0.51
CA LEU A 169 0.21 2.14 0.07
C LEU A 169 1.29 1.57 -0.86
N GLU A 170 0.95 0.76 -1.86
CA GLU A 170 1.93 0.20 -2.79
C GLU A 170 2.81 1.29 -3.44
N PRO A 171 2.27 2.40 -3.99
CA PRO A 171 3.07 3.48 -4.57
C PRO A 171 4.01 4.15 -3.56
N VAL A 172 3.53 4.32 -2.32
CA VAL A 172 4.30 4.92 -1.22
C VAL A 172 5.48 4.00 -0.86
N ILE A 173 5.23 2.70 -0.70
CA ILE A 173 6.27 1.71 -0.38
C ILE A 173 7.32 1.64 -1.48
N ARG A 174 6.92 1.71 -2.76
CA ARG A 174 7.88 1.76 -3.88
C ARG A 174 8.82 2.94 -3.79
N ILE A 175 8.31 4.13 -3.45
CA ILE A 175 9.16 5.33 -3.24
C ILE A 175 10.08 5.15 -2.02
N LEU A 176 9.57 4.60 -0.92
CA LEU A 176 10.35 4.36 0.29
C LEU A 176 11.50 3.37 0.04
N LEU A 177 11.27 2.31 -0.75
CA LEU A 177 12.29 1.31 -1.09
C LEU A 177 13.26 1.79 -2.17
N SER A 178 12.82 2.57 -3.15
CA SER A 178 13.70 3.05 -4.23
C SER A 178 14.59 4.23 -3.81
N LYS A 179 14.05 5.18 -3.04
CA LYS A 179 14.75 6.42 -2.66
C LYS A 179 15.28 6.44 -1.23
N TYR A 180 14.59 5.76 -0.30
CA TYR A 180 14.86 5.87 1.13
C TYR A 180 15.28 4.55 1.78
N ARG A 181 15.62 3.52 0.98
CA ARG A 181 15.98 2.16 1.44
C ARG A 181 16.87 2.15 2.66
N ASP A 182 17.96 2.92 2.63
CA ASP A 182 19.02 2.88 3.65
C ASP A 182 18.51 3.28 5.04
N VAL A 183 17.41 4.04 5.10
CA VAL A 183 16.78 4.48 6.36
C VAL A 183 15.43 3.81 6.62
N THR A 184 14.79 3.18 5.64
CA THR A 184 13.45 2.57 5.81
C THR A 184 13.47 1.04 5.86
N TRP A 185 14.40 0.37 5.19
CA TRP A 185 14.37 -1.08 5.02
C TRP A 185 14.39 -1.83 6.36
N HIS A 186 15.21 -1.39 7.31
CA HIS A 186 15.29 -2.04 8.63
C HIS A 186 13.92 -2.07 9.34
N ILE A 187 13.08 -1.06 9.17
CA ILE A 187 11.74 -0.99 9.77
C ILE A 187 10.84 -2.10 9.22
N PHE A 188 10.84 -2.27 7.89
CA PHE A 188 10.09 -3.32 7.22
C PHE A 188 10.67 -4.71 7.49
N SER A 189 12.00 -4.84 7.45
CA SER A 189 12.73 -6.07 7.75
C SER A 189 12.41 -6.57 9.15
N ASP A 190 12.52 -5.71 10.17
CA ASP A 190 12.23 -6.07 11.56
C ASP A 190 10.78 -6.54 11.72
N ALA A 191 9.85 -5.90 11.03
CA ALA A 191 8.45 -6.28 11.03
C ALA A 191 8.20 -7.63 10.33
N LEU A 192 8.84 -7.88 9.19
CA LEU A 192 8.78 -9.16 8.46
C LEU A 192 9.41 -10.31 9.25
N LEU A 193 10.49 -10.04 10.00
CA LEU A 193 11.21 -11.03 10.80
C LEU A 193 10.56 -11.31 12.16
N SER A 194 9.53 -10.53 12.53
CA SER A 194 8.80 -10.68 13.78
C SER A 194 8.09 -12.04 13.85
N ASP A 195 8.02 -12.63 15.05
CA ASP A 195 7.22 -13.85 15.30
C ASP A 195 5.73 -13.54 15.56
N ASP A 196 5.33 -12.28 15.41
CA ASP A 196 3.96 -11.84 15.61
C ASP A 196 3.05 -12.33 14.49
N ARG A 197 2.30 -13.40 14.79
CA ARG A 197 1.31 -14.00 13.88
C ARG A 197 0.11 -13.11 13.58
N SER A 198 -0.07 -12.01 14.31
CA SER A 198 -1.10 -11.00 14.01
C SER A 198 -0.62 -9.92 13.04
N SER A 199 0.66 -9.92 12.69
CA SER A 199 1.19 -9.03 11.65
C SER A 199 0.75 -9.48 10.26
N TYR A 200 0.23 -8.53 9.50
CA TYR A 200 -0.11 -8.68 8.08
C TYR A 200 0.90 -7.95 7.19
N VAL A 201 2.08 -7.59 7.71
CA VAL A 201 3.08 -6.80 6.98
C VAL A 201 3.54 -7.52 5.71
N ASP A 202 3.62 -8.84 5.70
CA ASP A 202 3.96 -9.64 4.52
C ASP A 202 3.01 -9.35 3.34
N THR A 203 1.72 -9.08 3.61
CA THR A 203 0.73 -8.76 2.58
C THR A 203 1.03 -7.49 1.79
N LEU A 204 1.80 -6.55 2.36
CA LEU A 204 2.27 -5.35 1.66
C LEU A 204 3.28 -5.66 0.55
N PHE A 205 3.98 -6.78 0.68
CA PHE A 205 5.06 -7.19 -0.20
C PHE A 205 4.64 -8.29 -1.18
N ARG A 206 3.46 -8.89 -0.97
CA ARG A 206 2.95 -9.95 -1.85
C ARG A 206 2.59 -9.37 -3.22
N PRO A 207 3.17 -9.90 -4.32
CA PRO A 207 2.78 -9.52 -5.67
C PRO A 207 1.35 -9.99 -5.98
N ASP A 208 0.70 -9.33 -6.95
CA ASP A 208 -0.50 -9.87 -7.58
C ASP A 208 -0.12 -11.12 -8.40
N ASN A 209 -0.49 -12.29 -7.88
CA ASN A 209 -0.26 -13.61 -8.48
C ASN A 209 -1.42 -14.05 -9.39
N SER A 210 -2.21 -13.13 -9.93
CA SER A 210 -3.19 -13.48 -10.96
C SER A 210 -2.47 -13.89 -12.26
N ALA A 211 -2.83 -15.04 -12.83
CA ALA A 211 -2.20 -15.59 -14.04
C ALA A 211 -2.28 -14.65 -15.27
N LYS A 212 -3.05 -13.57 -15.17
CA LYS A 212 -3.22 -12.55 -16.21
C LYS A 212 -2.30 -11.34 -16.02
N TYR A 213 -1.91 -11.01 -14.79
CA TYR A 213 -1.21 -9.78 -14.41
C TYR A 213 -0.10 -10.07 -13.41
N TYR A 214 0.91 -10.86 -13.81
CA TYR A 214 2.12 -11.02 -13.00
C TYR A 214 2.69 -9.63 -12.66
N SER A 215 2.61 -9.25 -11.39
CA SER A 215 3.28 -8.07 -10.84
C SER A 215 4.62 -8.48 -10.26
N GLU A 216 5.66 -7.66 -10.44
CA GLU A 216 6.96 -7.89 -9.80
C GLU A 216 6.93 -7.64 -8.27
N GLY A 217 5.82 -7.07 -7.76
CA GLY A 217 5.70 -6.66 -6.36
C GLY A 217 6.56 -5.44 -6.03
N VAL A 218 6.52 -4.96 -4.79
CA VAL A 218 7.34 -3.81 -4.34
C VAL A 218 8.78 -4.18 -4.04
N LEU A 219 9.07 -5.48 -3.84
CA LEU A 219 10.44 -5.96 -3.60
C LEU A 219 11.32 -5.82 -4.85
N SER A 220 10.75 -5.61 -6.04
CA SER A 220 11.53 -5.36 -7.26
C SER A 220 12.28 -4.03 -7.26
N GLU A 221 11.92 -3.11 -6.35
CA GLU A 221 12.68 -1.87 -6.12
C GLU A 221 14.04 -2.13 -5.44
N LEU A 222 14.27 -3.35 -4.92
CA LEU A 222 15.50 -3.78 -4.28
C LEU A 222 16.31 -4.68 -5.20
N SER A 223 17.63 -4.50 -5.22
CA SER A 223 18.49 -5.36 -6.04
C SER A 223 18.53 -6.78 -5.51
N GLU A 224 18.76 -7.73 -6.42
CA GLU A 224 18.95 -9.15 -6.08
C GLU A 224 20.05 -9.33 -5.04
N ASP A 225 21.22 -8.73 -5.25
CA ASP A 225 22.35 -8.79 -4.30
C ASP A 225 21.96 -8.31 -2.90
N PHE A 226 21.15 -7.25 -2.81
CA PHE A 226 20.71 -6.70 -1.53
C PHE A 226 19.80 -7.68 -0.79
N LEU A 227 18.82 -8.28 -1.47
CA LEU A 227 17.90 -9.24 -0.87
C LEU A 227 18.59 -10.54 -0.48
N ILE A 228 19.55 -11.02 -1.28
CA ILE A 228 20.37 -12.18 -0.93
C ILE A 228 21.30 -11.87 0.24
N GLN A 229 21.87 -10.67 0.32
CA GLN A 229 22.63 -10.23 1.49
C GLN A 229 21.75 -10.21 2.74
N TRP A 230 20.56 -9.61 2.68
CA TRP A 230 19.60 -9.60 3.78
C TRP A 230 19.24 -11.02 4.25
N CYS A 231 19.06 -11.94 3.31
CA CYS A 231 18.87 -13.36 3.58
C CYS A 231 20.05 -13.98 4.34
N ASN A 232 21.29 -13.65 3.97
CA ASN A 232 22.48 -14.15 4.67
C ASN A 232 22.62 -13.56 6.07
N GLU A 233 22.29 -12.28 6.26
CA GLU A 233 22.32 -11.60 7.55
C GLU A 233 21.25 -12.13 8.51
N ASN A 234 20.10 -12.58 7.98
CA ASN A 234 18.95 -13.08 8.74
C ASN A 234 18.62 -14.53 8.37
N ILE A 235 19.65 -15.38 8.35
CA ILE A 235 19.63 -16.71 7.74
C ILE A 235 18.46 -17.58 8.21
N GLU A 236 18.05 -17.53 9.47
CA GLU A 236 17.00 -18.41 9.97
C GLU A 236 15.65 -18.16 9.30
N LYS A 237 15.26 -16.89 9.09
CA LYS A 237 13.89 -16.52 8.66
C LYS A 237 13.80 -15.90 7.28
N ALA A 238 14.71 -14.99 6.93
CA ALA A 238 14.60 -14.17 5.72
C ALA A 238 14.51 -15.00 4.42
N PRO A 239 15.26 -16.12 4.24
CA PRO A 239 15.12 -16.95 3.05
C PRO A 239 13.73 -17.57 2.88
N VAL A 240 13.05 -17.92 3.98
CA VAL A 240 11.69 -18.46 3.96
C VAL A 240 10.70 -17.37 3.59
N ILE A 241 10.81 -16.20 4.22
CA ILE A 241 9.96 -15.04 3.92
C ILE A 241 10.11 -14.63 2.44
N LEU A 242 11.35 -14.53 1.95
CA LEU A 242 11.61 -14.13 0.56
C LEU A 242 11.05 -15.16 -0.44
N ALA A 243 11.10 -16.46 -0.11
CA ALA A 243 10.49 -17.52 -0.93
C ALA A 243 8.97 -17.38 -1.07
N GLU A 244 8.30 -16.84 -0.06
CA GLU A 244 6.84 -16.63 -0.08
C GLU A 244 6.43 -15.34 -0.82
N LEU A 245 7.30 -14.33 -0.79
CA LEU A 245 6.98 -12.98 -1.29
C LEU A 245 7.43 -12.73 -2.73
N VAL A 246 8.45 -13.41 -3.23
CA VAL A 246 8.97 -13.15 -4.58
C VAL A 246 8.14 -13.90 -5.62
N PRO A 247 7.75 -13.25 -6.74
CA PRO A 247 7.17 -13.98 -7.87
C PRO A 247 8.15 -15.05 -8.34
N LEU A 248 7.72 -16.31 -8.47
CA LEU A 248 8.62 -17.37 -8.93
C LEU A 248 8.95 -17.26 -10.43
N PHE A 249 8.02 -16.70 -11.20
CA PHE A 249 8.12 -16.62 -12.65
C PHE A 249 7.91 -15.20 -13.13
N ILE A 250 8.59 -14.86 -14.23
CA ILE A 250 8.33 -13.64 -15.00
C ILE A 250 7.62 -14.01 -16.30
N LYS A 251 6.76 -13.09 -16.75
CA LYS A 251 6.12 -13.17 -18.05
C LYS A 251 6.82 -12.18 -18.98
N ASP A 252 7.68 -12.69 -19.85
CA ASP A 252 8.15 -11.98 -21.03
C ASP A 252 7.28 -12.40 -22.23
N ASP A 253 7.09 -11.51 -23.21
CA ASP A 253 6.17 -11.70 -24.35
C ASP A 253 6.51 -12.96 -25.19
N GLU A 254 7.73 -13.50 -25.05
CA GLU A 254 8.21 -14.68 -25.77
C GLU A 254 8.63 -15.86 -24.87
N THR A 255 8.81 -15.69 -23.55
CA THR A 255 9.27 -16.79 -22.66
C THR A 255 8.70 -16.73 -21.24
N HIS A 256 8.37 -17.90 -20.68
CA HIS A 256 8.24 -18.06 -19.22
C HIS A 256 9.59 -18.53 -18.66
N SER A 257 10.10 -17.79 -17.69
CA SER A 257 11.37 -18.06 -17.02
C SER A 257 11.25 -17.76 -15.53
N PHE A 258 12.17 -18.32 -14.74
CA PHE A 258 12.25 -18.00 -13.32
C PHE A 258 12.61 -16.53 -13.13
N HIS A 259 11.97 -15.91 -12.15
CA HIS A 259 12.36 -14.58 -11.69
C HIS A 259 13.82 -14.63 -11.17
N PRO A 260 14.68 -13.65 -11.51
CA PRO A 260 16.09 -13.65 -11.10
C PRO A 260 16.29 -13.83 -9.59
N ILE A 261 15.55 -13.06 -8.77
CA ILE A 261 15.58 -13.20 -7.30
C ILE A 261 15.18 -14.62 -6.85
N ALA A 262 14.10 -15.20 -7.40
CA ALA A 262 13.68 -16.56 -7.06
C ALA A 262 14.75 -17.60 -7.45
N LYS A 263 15.36 -17.43 -8.63
CA LYS A 263 16.45 -18.27 -9.11
C LYS A 263 17.64 -18.23 -8.14
N SER A 264 18.06 -17.04 -7.72
CA SER A 264 19.19 -16.88 -6.79
C SER A 264 18.88 -17.37 -5.38
N LEU A 265 17.64 -17.21 -4.92
CA LEU A 265 17.16 -17.81 -3.67
C LEU A 265 17.24 -19.35 -3.72
N ILE A 266 16.79 -19.96 -4.82
CA ILE A 266 16.86 -21.40 -5.04
C ILE A 266 18.31 -21.90 -5.05
N TYR A 267 19.20 -21.24 -5.78
CA TYR A 267 20.60 -21.65 -5.84
C TYR A 267 21.33 -21.50 -4.50
N THR A 268 20.99 -20.47 -3.73
CA THR A 268 21.68 -20.16 -2.47
C THR A 268 21.12 -20.96 -1.30
N PHE A 269 19.79 -21.05 -1.18
CA PHE A 269 19.11 -21.59 0.00
C PHE A 269 18.21 -22.79 -0.29
N GLY A 270 18.01 -23.18 -1.55
CA GLY A 270 17.12 -24.27 -1.96
C GLY A 270 17.53 -25.66 -1.45
N ASN A 271 18.66 -25.80 -0.75
CA ASN A 271 19.03 -27.04 -0.05
C ASN A 271 18.39 -27.19 1.34
N ARG A 272 17.71 -26.14 1.82
CA ARG A 272 17.02 -26.13 3.10
C ARG A 272 15.56 -26.56 2.94
N PRO A 273 15.07 -27.51 3.76
CA PRO A 273 13.70 -28.02 3.64
C PRO A 273 12.60 -26.97 3.85
N ASP A 274 12.81 -26.00 4.75
CA ASP A 274 11.86 -24.92 5.03
C ASP A 274 11.71 -23.96 3.84
N VAL A 275 12.82 -23.56 3.23
CA VAL A 275 12.83 -22.72 2.02
C VAL A 275 12.20 -23.46 0.84
N GLN A 276 12.51 -24.74 0.65
CA GLN A 276 11.83 -25.56 -0.36
C GLN A 276 10.32 -25.62 -0.14
N SER A 277 9.87 -25.81 1.11
CA SER A 277 8.45 -25.83 1.43
C SER A 277 7.75 -24.50 1.14
N ALA A 278 8.42 -23.37 1.37
CA ALA A 278 7.90 -22.05 1.04
C ALA A 278 7.81 -21.83 -0.48
N ILE A 279 8.85 -22.21 -1.23
CA ILE A 279 8.83 -22.17 -2.71
C ILE A 279 7.71 -23.06 -3.25
N ASP A 280 7.59 -24.29 -2.77
CA ASP A 280 6.53 -25.23 -3.14
C ASP A 280 5.15 -24.60 -2.86
N SER A 281 4.97 -23.91 -1.72
CA SER A 281 3.69 -23.26 -1.38
C SER A 281 3.37 -22.08 -2.30
N ASN A 282 4.36 -21.25 -2.62
CA ASN A 282 4.22 -20.10 -3.53
C ASN A 282 3.87 -20.57 -4.95
N MET A 283 4.53 -21.63 -5.43
CA MET A 283 4.29 -22.28 -6.73
C MET A 283 2.82 -22.60 -7.02
N TRP A 284 2.08 -23.00 -5.97
CA TRP A 284 0.66 -23.38 -6.08
C TRP A 284 -0.31 -22.23 -5.78
N SER A 285 0.19 -21.06 -5.42
CA SER A 285 -0.59 -19.91 -4.95
C SER A 285 -0.86 -18.90 -6.08
N PHE A 286 -1.81 -19.22 -6.96
CA PHE A 286 -2.21 -18.36 -8.08
C PHE A 286 -3.72 -18.36 -8.35
N LEU A 287 -4.21 -17.27 -8.96
CA LEU A 287 -5.59 -17.17 -9.45
C LEU A 287 -5.64 -17.44 -10.96
N SER A 288 -6.60 -18.27 -11.39
CA SER A 288 -6.78 -18.65 -12.79
C SER A 288 -8.24 -18.58 -13.21
N PHE A 289 -8.52 -18.03 -14.39
CA PHE A 289 -9.82 -18.12 -15.04
C PHE A 289 -9.71 -19.02 -16.28
N GLY A 290 -10.52 -20.08 -16.35
CA GLY A 290 -10.46 -21.07 -17.44
C GLY A 290 -9.51 -22.23 -17.14
N SER A 291 -8.92 -22.80 -18.19
CA SER A 291 -7.98 -23.92 -18.08
C SER A 291 -6.71 -23.52 -17.35
N ARG A 292 -6.25 -24.37 -16.43
CA ARG A 292 -4.94 -24.22 -15.76
C ARG A 292 -3.80 -24.92 -16.51
N THR A 293 -4.13 -25.80 -17.46
CA THR A 293 -3.14 -26.59 -18.21
C THR A 293 -2.07 -25.74 -18.88
N PRO A 294 -2.40 -24.66 -19.64
CA PRO A 294 -1.38 -23.84 -20.29
C PRO A 294 -0.45 -23.13 -19.30
N TYR A 295 -0.91 -22.93 -18.06
CA TYR A 295 -0.12 -22.31 -17.01
C TYR A 295 0.91 -23.30 -16.45
N TYR A 296 0.48 -24.53 -16.14
CA TYR A 296 1.39 -25.59 -15.69
C TYR A 296 2.44 -25.96 -16.74
N GLU A 297 2.06 -26.02 -18.02
CA GLU A 297 3.01 -26.31 -19.12
C GLU A 297 4.14 -25.27 -19.18
N LYS A 298 3.82 -23.99 -18.98
CA LYS A 298 4.81 -22.92 -18.96
C LYS A 298 5.69 -22.93 -17.71
N GLN A 299 5.15 -23.39 -16.58
CA GLN A 299 5.94 -23.59 -15.36
C GLN A 299 6.95 -24.72 -15.54
N ILE A 300 6.54 -25.82 -16.19
CA ILE A 300 7.46 -26.91 -16.58
C ILE A 300 8.58 -26.35 -17.47
N GLU A 301 8.23 -25.59 -18.51
CA GLU A 301 9.21 -24.99 -19.42
C GLU A 301 10.23 -24.11 -18.67
N ALA A 302 9.79 -23.34 -17.68
CA ALA A 302 10.69 -22.52 -16.86
C ALA A 302 11.59 -23.37 -15.95
N ILE A 303 11.07 -24.45 -15.36
CA ILE A 303 11.84 -25.37 -14.50
C ILE A 303 12.89 -26.14 -15.29
N GLU A 304 12.57 -26.58 -16.50
CA GLU A 304 13.50 -27.29 -17.39
C GLU A 304 14.71 -26.43 -17.80
N LYS A 305 14.59 -25.11 -17.76
CA LYS A 305 15.67 -24.15 -18.05
C LYS A 305 16.62 -23.92 -16.88
N LEU A 306 16.35 -24.45 -15.69
CA LEU A 306 17.25 -24.31 -14.54
C LEU A 306 18.50 -25.18 -14.72
N GLU A 307 19.69 -24.58 -14.55
CA GLU A 307 20.96 -25.30 -14.55
C GLU A 307 21.08 -26.09 -13.24
N THR A 308 21.12 -27.43 -13.31
CA THR A 308 21.15 -28.30 -12.11
C THR A 308 22.39 -29.17 -12.00
N ASP A 309 23.31 -29.11 -12.98
CA ASP A 309 24.46 -30.01 -13.11
C ASP A 309 25.35 -30.06 -11.86
N ASN A 310 25.44 -28.95 -11.13
CA ASN A 310 26.26 -28.82 -9.92
C ASN A 310 25.47 -28.91 -8.61
N ASN A 311 24.15 -29.16 -8.66
CA ASN A 311 23.29 -29.23 -7.47
C ASN A 311 22.30 -30.41 -7.56
N PRO A 312 22.68 -31.60 -7.05
CA PRO A 312 21.83 -32.80 -7.08
C PRO A 312 20.49 -32.63 -6.35
N LYS A 313 20.44 -31.82 -5.29
CA LYS A 313 19.20 -31.54 -4.55
C LYS A 313 18.25 -30.69 -5.37
N LEU A 314 18.77 -29.69 -6.08
CA LEU A 314 17.99 -28.89 -7.01
C LEU A 314 17.47 -29.76 -8.17
N SER A 315 18.33 -30.61 -8.74
CA SER A 315 17.92 -31.56 -9.78
C SER A 315 16.76 -32.46 -9.34
N MET A 316 16.84 -33.01 -8.12
CA MET A 316 15.78 -33.82 -7.52
C MET A 316 14.48 -33.02 -7.28
N TRP A 317 14.60 -31.77 -6.84
CA TRP A 317 13.45 -30.87 -6.68
C TRP A 317 12.79 -30.54 -8.02
N CYS A 318 13.56 -30.17 -9.06
CA CYS A 318 13.03 -29.92 -10.40
C CYS A 318 12.27 -31.14 -10.94
N ALA A 319 12.83 -32.34 -10.80
CA ALA A 319 12.20 -33.58 -11.24
C ALA A 319 10.88 -33.87 -10.49
N LYS A 320 10.85 -33.62 -9.17
CA LYS A 320 9.63 -33.73 -8.34
C LYS A 320 8.56 -32.75 -8.85
N MET A 321 8.91 -31.47 -9.02
CA MET A 321 7.96 -30.44 -9.44
C MET A 321 7.39 -30.68 -10.83
N ILE A 322 8.23 -31.06 -11.80
CA ILE A 322 7.78 -31.41 -13.16
C ILE A 322 6.80 -32.60 -13.11
N LYS A 323 7.07 -33.61 -12.29
CA LYS A 323 6.17 -34.75 -12.12
C LYS A 323 4.81 -34.30 -11.56
N GLU A 324 4.80 -33.51 -10.50
CA GLU A 324 3.57 -33.00 -9.87
C GLU A 324 2.76 -32.11 -10.82
N LEU A 325 3.43 -31.24 -11.60
CA LEU A 325 2.77 -30.40 -12.62
C LEU A 325 2.13 -31.24 -13.73
N ASN A 326 2.79 -32.30 -14.20
CA ASN A 326 2.22 -33.22 -15.19
C ASN A 326 0.99 -33.95 -14.64
N GLU A 327 1.04 -34.45 -13.40
CA GLU A 327 -0.12 -35.07 -12.76
C GLU A 327 -1.31 -34.10 -12.65
N ARG A 328 -1.05 -32.81 -12.40
CA ARG A 328 -2.08 -31.75 -12.39
C ARG A 328 -2.65 -31.45 -13.77
N ILE A 329 -1.82 -31.48 -14.82
CA ILE A 329 -2.26 -31.31 -16.22
C ILE A 329 -3.23 -32.44 -16.60
N ASP A 330 -2.89 -33.68 -16.31
CA ASP A 330 -3.75 -34.84 -16.62
C ASP A 330 -5.08 -34.76 -15.88
N TYR A 331 -5.04 -34.39 -14.60
CA TYR A 331 -6.23 -34.16 -13.79
C TYR A 331 -7.15 -33.06 -14.36
N GLU A 332 -6.60 -31.89 -14.74
CA GLU A 332 -7.40 -30.80 -15.30
C GLU A 332 -7.97 -31.14 -16.69
N LYS A 333 -7.21 -31.86 -17.53
CA LYS A 333 -7.72 -32.36 -18.82
C LYS A 333 -8.93 -33.28 -18.63
N GLY A 334 -8.88 -34.21 -17.66
CA GLY A 334 -10.01 -35.06 -17.33
C GLY A 334 -11.25 -34.27 -16.90
N ARG A 335 -11.09 -33.26 -16.02
CA ARG A 335 -12.20 -32.38 -15.61
C ARG A 335 -12.78 -31.57 -16.75
N GLU A 336 -11.95 -31.12 -17.69
CA GLU A 336 -12.43 -30.41 -18.87
C GLU A 336 -13.25 -31.31 -19.78
N GLU A 337 -12.87 -32.57 -19.94
CA GLU A 337 -13.64 -33.57 -20.67
C GLU A 337 -14.99 -33.84 -20.01
N GLU A 338 -15.02 -34.06 -18.69
CA GLU A 338 -16.25 -34.22 -17.90
C GLU A 338 -17.21 -33.02 -18.07
N ARG A 339 -16.68 -31.80 -18.02
CA ARG A 339 -17.46 -30.56 -18.25
C ARG A 339 -18.02 -30.48 -19.66
N LYS A 340 -17.25 -30.92 -20.68
CA LYS A 340 -17.72 -30.93 -22.09
C LYS A 340 -18.86 -31.93 -22.30
N ILE A 341 -18.89 -33.03 -21.55
CA ILE A 341 -19.95 -34.05 -21.63
C ILE A 341 -21.09 -33.84 -20.61
N GLY A 342 -21.06 -32.74 -19.86
CA GLY A 342 -22.16 -32.32 -18.97
C GLY A 342 -22.22 -33.04 -17.61
N ILE A 343 -21.15 -33.74 -17.23
CA ILE A 343 -21.03 -34.36 -15.91
C ILE A 343 -20.35 -33.34 -14.98
N ARG A 344 -20.97 -33.06 -13.82
CA ARG A 344 -20.46 -32.13 -12.80
C ARG A 344 -20.12 -32.83 -11.51
#